data_AF-A0AA39WWK3-F1
#
_entry.id   AF-A0AA39WWK3-F1
#
_cell.length_a   1.000
_cell.length_b   1.000
_cell.length_c   1.000
_cell.angle_alpha   90.00
_cell.angle_beta   90.00
_cell.angle_gamma   90.00
#
_symmetry.space_group_name_H-M   'P 1'
#
loop_
_entity.id
_entity.type
_entity.pdbx_description
1 polymer ?
#
loop_
_entity_poly.entity_id
_entity_poly.type
_entity_poly.pdbx_seq_one_letter_code
_entity_poly.pdbx_strand_id
1 'polypeptide(L)'
;MTSVDIAANTDWDRQKYNVTAEKALGPFGKMMDVRNVELIPSSEFEPQKRLLKLVVNSSIVDGMVSNAEMASTRTDIMHGTFSVSMKTTDIPGTCQAFFWYFNDTQEIDMEFLSKEFNNTNSSWPVNLVLHTRESIQVGYDSTKVNPNYWKAYLPFNPAEDYHVYRFDYFEDRVSFYMDDILLKQLEGQDFAIPTGAGHLVLQHWSNGDPHWSAGPPQKDAEMLIRWVKAYFNSSNPDRLLNWQERCGEFTPKKLCIIPSADVNRSKETGRGLSWFYTEYEGFANNQIFFRNLAPRQQGWAKWQIWMLVLGWVLMRFFD
;
A
#
# COMPACT_ATOMS: atom_id res chain seq x y z
N MET A 1 -2.13 -12.65 7.70
CA MET A 1 -1.90 -13.59 6.58
C MET A 1 -1.91 -15.01 7.14
N THR A 2 -2.86 -15.85 6.73
CA THR A 2 -3.10 -17.16 7.36
C THR A 2 -2.40 -18.32 6.64
N SER A 3 -2.03 -18.16 5.37
CA SER A 3 -1.34 -19.21 4.59
C SER A 3 0.09 -19.45 5.08
N VAL A 4 0.48 -20.73 5.20
CA VAL A 4 1.86 -21.19 5.51
C VAL A 4 2.82 -20.90 4.35
N ASP A 5 2.28 -20.82 3.13
CA ASP A 5 2.99 -20.44 1.92
C ASP A 5 2.39 -19.14 1.35
N ILE A 6 3.20 -18.09 1.20
CA ILE A 6 2.74 -16.82 0.63
C ILE A 6 2.30 -16.98 -0.81
N ALA A 7 2.90 -17.95 -1.51
CA ALA A 7 2.47 -18.30 -2.83
C ALA A 7 1.04 -18.87 -2.80
N ALA A 8 0.52 -19.47 -1.74
CA ALA A 8 -0.86 -19.97 -1.72
C ALA A 8 -1.91 -18.93 -1.27
N ASN A 9 -1.53 -17.66 -1.05
CA ASN A 9 -2.46 -16.60 -0.66
C ASN A 9 -3.44 -16.28 -1.81
N THR A 10 -4.73 -16.12 -1.48
CA THR A 10 -5.80 -15.81 -2.46
C THR A 10 -6.16 -14.33 -2.52
N ASP A 11 -5.79 -13.57 -1.48
CA ASP A 11 -6.20 -12.17 -1.30
C ASP A 11 -5.07 -11.21 -1.71
N TRP A 12 -3.84 -11.71 -1.77
CA TRP A 12 -2.64 -10.95 -2.12
C TRP A 12 -1.76 -11.72 -3.10
N ASP A 13 -1.26 -11.02 -4.13
CA ASP A 13 -0.33 -11.55 -5.12
C ASP A 13 1.02 -10.83 -5.03
N ARG A 14 2.10 -11.63 -5.08
CA ARG A 14 3.46 -11.13 -5.26
C ARG A 14 3.63 -10.69 -6.71
N GLN A 15 4.20 -9.52 -6.93
CA GLN A 15 4.31 -8.95 -8.26
C GLN A 15 5.65 -9.29 -8.91
N LYS A 16 5.64 -9.45 -10.24
CA LYS A 16 6.83 -9.69 -11.06
C LYS A 16 6.77 -8.87 -12.33
N TYR A 17 7.55 -7.80 -12.41
CA TYR A 17 7.66 -6.98 -13.60
C TYR A 17 8.89 -6.08 -13.54
N ASN A 18 9.30 -5.56 -14.70
CA ASN A 18 10.41 -4.62 -14.80
C ASN A 18 9.92 -3.27 -15.33
N VAL A 19 10.54 -2.21 -14.83
CA VAL A 19 10.37 -0.83 -15.29
C VAL A 19 11.74 -0.29 -15.68
N THR A 20 11.88 0.22 -16.90
CA THR A 20 13.13 0.82 -17.37
C THR A 20 13.47 2.08 -16.58
N ALA A 21 14.74 2.48 -16.53
CA ALA A 21 15.17 3.71 -15.85
C ALA A 21 14.39 4.96 -16.34
N GLU A 22 14.19 5.08 -17.66
CA GLU A 22 13.40 6.15 -18.28
C GLU A 22 11.97 6.23 -17.70
N LYS A 23 11.28 5.09 -17.58
CA LYS A 23 9.92 5.03 -17.05
C LYS A 23 9.86 5.09 -15.53
N ALA A 24 10.92 4.64 -14.86
CA ALA A 24 11.05 4.69 -13.42
C ALA A 24 11.43 6.08 -12.94
N LEU A 25 11.78 7.01 -13.84
CA LEU A 25 12.10 8.41 -13.53
C LEU A 25 13.26 8.54 -12.53
N GLY A 26 14.21 7.62 -12.64
CA GLY A 26 15.42 7.59 -11.83
C GLY A 26 16.62 7.10 -12.63
N PRO A 27 17.84 7.23 -12.09
CA PRO A 27 19.05 6.71 -12.73
C PRO A 27 19.03 5.17 -12.91
N PHE A 28 18.21 4.45 -12.14
CA PHE A 28 18.08 3.01 -12.22
C PHE A 28 16.65 2.59 -12.56
N GLY A 29 16.50 1.48 -13.27
CA GLY A 29 15.20 0.84 -13.43
C GLY A 29 14.73 0.13 -12.15
N LYS A 30 13.49 -0.34 -12.15
CA LYS A 30 12.92 -1.15 -11.05
C LYS A 30 12.68 -2.57 -11.53
N MET A 31 13.12 -3.56 -10.76
CA MET A 31 12.82 -4.97 -10.98
C MET A 31 12.03 -5.49 -9.78
N MET A 32 10.71 -5.62 -9.91
CA MET A 32 9.90 -6.26 -8.89
C MET A 32 10.10 -7.78 -8.97
N ASP A 33 10.69 -8.35 -7.93
CA ASP A 33 11.00 -9.78 -7.87
C ASP A 33 10.23 -10.46 -6.75
N VAL A 34 9.49 -11.51 -7.10
CA VAL A 34 8.73 -12.33 -6.14
C VAL A 34 9.63 -13.02 -5.11
N ARG A 35 10.93 -13.14 -5.38
CA ARG A 35 11.94 -13.65 -4.43
C ARG A 35 12.19 -12.67 -3.29
N ASN A 36 11.95 -11.39 -3.48
CA ASN A 36 12.12 -10.36 -2.46
C ASN A 36 10.88 -10.18 -1.58
N VAL A 37 9.88 -11.03 -1.75
CA VAL A 37 8.67 -11.09 -0.92
C VAL A 37 8.63 -12.43 -0.20
N GLU A 38 9.07 -12.42 1.06
CA GLU A 38 9.30 -13.62 1.87
C GLU A 38 8.37 -13.67 3.08
N LEU A 39 7.91 -14.86 3.44
CA LEU A 39 7.34 -15.08 4.78
C LEU A 39 8.45 -15.51 5.72
N ILE A 40 8.60 -14.77 6.81
CA ILE A 40 9.38 -15.22 7.95
C ILE A 40 8.46 -16.10 8.80
N PRO A 41 8.76 -17.42 8.94
CA PRO A 41 7.93 -18.32 9.71
C PRO A 41 7.95 -17.92 11.19
N SER A 42 6.89 -18.28 11.90
CA SER A 42 6.90 -18.19 13.36
C SER A 42 7.90 -19.19 13.94
N SER A 43 8.52 -18.85 15.07
CA SER A 43 9.39 -19.76 15.83
C SER A 43 8.63 -20.42 16.97
N GLU A 44 9.16 -21.51 17.55
CA GLU A 44 8.58 -22.12 18.77
C GLU A 44 8.43 -21.12 19.92
N PHE A 45 9.34 -20.15 20.00
CA PHE A 45 9.34 -19.11 21.03
C PHE A 45 8.44 -17.91 20.67
N GLU A 46 8.12 -17.72 19.38
CA GLU A 46 7.23 -16.67 18.90
C GLU A 46 6.20 -17.19 17.89
N PRO A 47 5.33 -18.15 18.30
CA PRO A 47 4.42 -18.87 17.41
C PRO A 47 3.40 -17.96 16.70
N GLN A 48 3.20 -16.74 17.22
CA GLN A 48 2.26 -15.74 16.72
C GLN A 48 2.88 -14.75 15.71
N LYS A 49 4.21 -14.73 15.52
CA LYS A 49 4.92 -13.70 14.76
C LYS A 49 5.33 -14.16 13.36
N ARG A 50 4.39 -14.70 12.58
CA ARG A 50 4.63 -14.83 11.13
C ARG A 50 4.66 -13.41 10.54
N LEU A 51 5.72 -13.07 9.83
CA LEU A 51 5.92 -11.74 9.24
C LEU A 51 6.03 -11.85 7.72
N LEU A 52 5.58 -10.84 7.01
CA LEU A 52 5.95 -10.64 5.60
C LEU A 52 7.16 -9.70 5.57
N LYS A 53 8.18 -10.07 4.80
CA LYS A 53 9.38 -9.28 4.55
C LYS A 53 9.42 -8.87 3.08
N LEU A 54 9.58 -7.57 2.84
CA LEU A 54 9.80 -6.98 1.52
C LEU A 54 11.23 -6.43 1.47
N VAL A 55 12.02 -6.87 0.49
CA VAL A 55 13.45 -6.55 0.39
C VAL A 55 13.75 -5.66 -0.82
N VAL A 56 14.58 -4.65 -0.61
CA VAL A 56 15.31 -3.97 -1.70
C VAL A 56 16.76 -4.40 -1.61
N ASN A 57 17.29 -5.00 -2.68
CA ASN A 57 18.69 -5.42 -2.71
C ASN A 57 19.62 -4.22 -2.99
N SER A 58 20.82 -4.26 -2.42
CA SER A 58 21.85 -3.25 -2.72
C SER A 58 22.47 -3.41 -4.10
N SER A 59 22.45 -4.62 -4.65
CA SER A 59 23.03 -4.94 -5.95
C SER A 59 22.15 -4.44 -7.10
N ILE A 60 22.78 -3.83 -8.10
CA ILE A 60 22.14 -3.46 -9.36
C ILE A 60 22.30 -4.63 -10.35
N VAL A 61 21.19 -5.05 -10.97
CA VAL A 61 21.17 -6.09 -12.00
C VAL A 61 20.58 -5.50 -13.27
N ASP A 62 21.32 -5.56 -14.37
CA ASP A 62 20.91 -5.02 -15.68
C ASP A 62 20.45 -3.54 -15.62
N GLY A 63 21.15 -2.73 -14.82
CA GLY A 63 20.82 -1.31 -14.61
C GLY A 63 19.55 -1.06 -13.79
N MET A 64 19.03 -2.08 -13.11
CA MET A 64 17.83 -2.01 -12.27
C MET A 64 18.12 -2.35 -10.81
N VAL A 65 17.38 -1.72 -9.90
CA VAL A 65 17.35 -2.15 -8.50
C VAL A 65 16.32 -3.27 -8.34
N SER A 66 16.70 -4.33 -7.66
CA SER A 66 15.78 -5.41 -7.30
C SER A 66 14.96 -5.00 -6.08
N ASN A 67 13.65 -5.00 -6.24
CA ASN A 67 12.64 -4.42 -5.34
C ASN A 67 11.57 -5.47 -5.01
N ALA A 68 10.64 -5.13 -4.11
CA ALA A 68 9.58 -6.02 -3.67
C ALA A 68 8.21 -5.34 -3.71
N GLU A 69 7.20 -6.06 -4.19
CA GLU A 69 5.83 -5.58 -4.23
C GLU A 69 4.82 -6.71 -4.03
N MET A 70 3.78 -6.41 -3.25
CA MET A 70 2.62 -7.27 -3.03
C MET A 70 1.35 -6.44 -3.16
N ALA A 71 0.41 -6.90 -3.98
CA ALA A 71 -0.81 -6.20 -4.30
C ALA A 71 -2.03 -7.07 -3.94
N SER A 72 -3.13 -6.45 -3.50
CA SER A 72 -4.37 -7.19 -3.27
C SER A 72 -4.96 -7.69 -4.59
N THR A 73 -5.48 -8.92 -4.60
CA THR A 73 -6.12 -9.50 -5.80
C THR A 73 -7.44 -8.82 -6.16
N ARG A 74 -8.09 -8.21 -5.17
CA ARG A 74 -9.28 -7.39 -5.31
C ARG A 74 -8.92 -6.02 -5.88
N THR A 75 -9.57 -5.64 -6.97
CA THR A 75 -9.45 -4.33 -7.64
C THR A 75 -10.73 -3.49 -7.58
N ASP A 76 -11.70 -3.95 -6.79
CA ASP A 76 -12.99 -3.34 -6.56
C ASP A 76 -13.07 -2.68 -5.18
N ILE A 77 -11.92 -2.28 -4.63
CA ILE A 77 -11.78 -1.66 -3.31
C ILE A 77 -12.04 -0.17 -3.44
N MET A 78 -13.05 0.34 -2.75
CA MET A 78 -13.34 1.77 -2.62
C MET A 78 -13.78 2.07 -1.19
N HIS A 79 -13.69 3.32 -0.76
CA HIS A 79 -14.17 3.83 0.54
C HIS A 79 -14.02 2.89 1.74
N GLY A 80 -13.11 3.17 2.65
CA GLY A 80 -12.91 2.29 3.79
C GLY A 80 -11.82 2.77 4.72
N THR A 81 -11.46 1.89 5.64
CA THR A 81 -10.31 2.06 6.52
C THR A 81 -9.30 0.96 6.27
N PHE A 82 -8.06 1.38 6.05
CA PHE A 82 -6.98 0.55 5.56
C PHE A 82 -5.81 0.73 6.49
N SER A 83 -5.45 -0.33 7.22
CA SER A 83 -4.43 -0.30 8.26
C SER A 83 -3.34 -1.33 7.96
N VAL A 84 -2.09 -0.95 8.16
CA VAL A 84 -0.93 -1.84 8.12
C VAL A 84 -0.17 -1.73 9.44
N SER A 85 0.24 -2.87 10.00
CA SER A 85 1.26 -2.89 11.05
C SER A 85 2.59 -3.26 10.43
N MET A 86 3.49 -2.29 10.35
CA MET A 86 4.80 -2.47 9.74
C MET A 86 5.91 -1.81 10.55
N LYS A 87 7.12 -2.29 10.31
CA LYS A 87 8.37 -1.72 10.78
C LYS A 87 9.24 -1.43 9.57
N THR A 88 9.73 -0.20 9.49
CA THR A 88 10.51 0.28 8.35
C THR A 88 12.00 -0.06 8.53
N THR A 89 12.85 0.40 7.61
CA THR A 89 14.30 0.36 7.67
C THR A 89 14.89 1.76 7.73
N ASP A 90 15.99 1.89 8.48
CA ASP A 90 16.85 3.07 8.53
C ASP A 90 17.97 3.04 7.47
N ILE A 91 18.02 2.01 6.63
CA ILE A 91 19.03 1.91 5.58
C ILE A 91 18.69 2.94 4.49
N PRO A 92 19.49 4.02 4.31
CA PRO A 92 19.16 5.06 3.36
C PRO A 92 19.15 4.52 1.93
N GLY A 93 18.27 5.08 1.09
CA GLY A 93 18.21 4.74 -0.33
C GLY A 93 16.95 3.98 -0.76
N THR A 94 15.88 3.99 0.04
CA THR A 94 14.64 3.26 -0.28
C THR A 94 13.40 4.08 0.02
N CYS A 95 12.32 3.77 -0.70
CA CYS A 95 10.95 4.15 -0.35
C CYS A 95 10.19 2.90 0.09
N GLN A 96 9.51 3.00 1.23
CA GLN A 96 8.66 1.98 1.81
C GLN A 96 7.24 2.50 1.80
N ALA A 97 6.31 1.78 1.18
CA ALA A 97 5.01 2.32 0.83
C ALA A 97 3.88 1.37 1.21
N PHE A 98 2.80 1.96 1.74
CA PHE A 98 1.49 1.34 1.85
C PHE A 98 0.46 2.28 1.25
N PHE A 99 -0.23 1.83 0.21
CA PHE A 99 -1.06 2.70 -0.59
C PHE A 99 -2.28 2.02 -1.19
N TRP A 100 -3.22 2.83 -1.63
CA TRP A 100 -4.33 2.44 -2.49
C TRP A 100 -4.09 2.98 -3.89
N TYR A 101 -4.31 2.17 -4.93
CA TYR A 101 -4.02 2.51 -6.31
C TYR A 101 -5.16 2.13 -7.27
N PHE A 102 -5.55 3.08 -8.12
CA PHE A 102 -6.33 2.82 -9.33
C PHE A 102 -5.50 3.07 -10.59
N ASN A 103 -4.82 4.22 -10.66
CA ASN A 103 -3.87 4.60 -11.69
C ASN A 103 -2.98 5.76 -11.21
N ASP A 104 -2.01 6.18 -12.04
CA ASP A 104 -1.04 7.25 -11.76
C ASP A 104 -1.63 8.64 -11.44
N THR A 105 -2.95 8.80 -11.51
CA THR A 105 -3.68 10.04 -11.23
C THR A 105 -4.70 9.91 -10.11
N GLN A 106 -4.83 8.71 -9.53
CA GLN A 106 -5.76 8.36 -8.47
C GLN A 106 -5.10 7.31 -7.58
N GLU A 107 -4.43 7.79 -6.55
CA GLU A 107 -3.64 7.01 -5.61
C GLU A 107 -3.65 7.71 -4.24
N ILE A 108 -3.55 6.93 -3.16
CA ILE A 108 -3.46 7.43 -1.78
C ILE A 108 -2.26 6.77 -1.13
N ASP A 109 -1.27 7.58 -0.73
CA ASP A 109 0.02 7.07 -0.31
C ASP A 109 0.38 7.41 1.13
N MET A 110 0.99 6.43 1.78
CA MET A 110 1.88 6.64 2.92
C MET A 110 3.26 6.11 2.56
N GLU A 111 4.20 7.03 2.29
CA GLU A 111 5.55 6.72 1.82
C GLU A 111 6.63 7.17 2.81
N PHE A 112 7.51 6.23 3.16
CA PHE A 112 8.59 6.42 4.13
C PHE A 112 9.92 6.36 3.40
N LEU A 113 10.53 7.53 3.22
CA LEU A 113 11.81 7.67 2.54
C LEU A 113 12.93 7.50 3.57
N SER A 114 13.63 6.36 3.53
CA SER A 114 14.66 6.05 4.52
C SER A 114 15.83 7.04 4.51
N LYS A 115 16.02 7.77 3.39
CA LYS A 115 17.00 8.87 3.32
C LYS A 115 16.65 10.08 4.20
N GLU A 116 15.36 10.26 4.50
CA GLU A 116 14.86 11.41 5.27
C GLU A 116 14.86 11.17 6.77
N PHE A 117 15.13 9.92 7.19
CA PHE A 117 15.26 9.55 8.59
C PHE A 117 16.58 10.07 9.14
N ASN A 118 16.51 10.72 10.30
CA ASN A 118 17.66 11.26 10.98
C ASN A 118 17.55 11.02 12.49
N ASN A 119 18.32 10.03 12.95
CA ASN A 119 18.36 9.62 14.35
C ASN A 119 19.06 10.64 15.26
N THR A 120 19.90 11.52 14.70
CA THR A 120 20.63 12.53 15.48
C THR A 120 19.71 13.67 15.93
N ASN A 121 18.72 14.05 15.11
CA ASN A 121 17.76 15.11 15.42
C ASN A 121 16.33 14.59 15.66
N SER A 122 16.15 13.28 15.81
CA SER A 122 14.87 12.62 16.02
C SER A 122 13.80 12.99 14.97
N SER A 123 14.18 12.98 13.69
CA SER A 123 13.30 13.32 12.58
C SER A 123 13.02 12.11 11.70
N TRP A 124 11.78 11.65 11.71
CA TRP A 124 11.32 10.53 10.88
C TRP A 124 10.03 10.91 10.15
N PRO A 125 10.12 11.56 8.97
CA PRO A 125 8.94 11.96 8.23
C PRO A 125 8.24 10.78 7.54
N VAL A 126 6.93 10.93 7.37
CA VAL A 126 6.10 10.16 6.44
C VAL A 126 5.52 11.13 5.41
N ASN A 127 5.63 10.77 4.14
CA ASN A 127 5.08 11.51 3.01
C ASN A 127 3.67 11.00 2.73
N LEU A 128 2.69 11.89 2.79
CA LEU A 128 1.27 11.62 2.57
C LEU A 128 0.90 12.27 1.25
N VAL A 129 0.46 11.46 0.28
CA VAL A 129 0.26 11.94 -1.10
C VAL A 129 -1.12 11.49 -1.61
N LEU A 130 -1.79 12.40 -2.32
CA LEU A 130 -2.86 12.05 -3.25
C LEU A 130 -2.33 12.32 -4.66
N HIS A 131 -2.09 11.28 -5.46
CA HIS A 131 -1.54 11.51 -6.80
C HIS A 131 -2.57 12.16 -7.72
N THR A 132 -2.05 13.03 -8.57
CA THR A 132 -2.83 13.82 -9.51
C THR A 132 -2.08 13.95 -10.84
N ARG A 133 -2.75 14.47 -11.88
CA ARG A 133 -2.09 14.78 -13.16
C ARG A 133 -1.06 15.90 -13.04
N GLU A 134 -1.19 16.78 -12.06
CA GLU A 134 -0.26 17.87 -11.80
C GLU A 134 1.13 17.35 -11.45
N SER A 135 1.24 16.17 -10.81
CA SER A 135 2.54 15.52 -10.56
C SER A 135 3.35 15.36 -11.86
N ILE A 136 2.72 14.93 -12.96
CA ILE A 136 3.32 14.81 -14.28
C ILE A 136 3.84 16.16 -14.79
N GLN A 137 3.07 17.23 -14.57
CA GLN A 137 3.41 18.58 -15.05
C GLN A 137 4.60 19.20 -14.31
N VAL A 138 4.84 18.79 -13.06
CA VAL A 138 5.98 19.23 -12.25
C VAL A 138 7.16 18.24 -12.28
N GLY A 139 7.20 17.38 -13.30
CA GLY A 139 8.29 16.43 -13.50
C GLY A 139 8.24 15.22 -12.58
N TYR A 140 7.04 14.77 -12.23
CA TYR A 140 6.75 13.66 -11.31
C TYR A 140 7.27 13.87 -9.88
N ASP A 141 7.48 15.13 -9.50
CA ASP A 141 7.88 15.51 -8.16
C ASP A 141 6.64 15.80 -7.30
N SER A 142 6.15 14.77 -6.61
CA SER A 142 4.99 14.86 -5.71
C SER A 142 5.15 15.94 -4.65
N THR A 143 6.38 16.31 -4.25
CA THR A 143 6.62 17.34 -3.22
C THR A 143 6.15 18.73 -3.64
N LYS A 144 5.93 18.95 -4.94
CA LYS A 144 5.47 20.21 -5.52
C LYS A 144 3.95 20.25 -5.75
N VAL A 145 3.23 19.17 -5.49
CA VAL A 145 1.80 19.03 -5.80
C VAL A 145 0.95 19.48 -4.61
N ASN A 146 0.93 20.77 -4.33
CA ASN A 146 0.07 21.34 -3.30
C ASN A 146 -1.39 21.47 -3.80
N PRO A 147 -2.42 21.23 -2.96
CA PRO A 147 -2.34 20.85 -1.54
C PRO A 147 -2.28 19.33 -1.30
N ASN A 148 -2.09 18.52 -2.34
CA ASN A 148 -2.18 17.06 -2.32
C ASN A 148 -0.96 16.33 -1.75
N TYR A 149 0.06 17.06 -1.33
CA TYR A 149 1.24 16.53 -0.66
C TYR A 149 1.38 17.10 0.74
N TRP A 150 1.65 16.23 1.71
CA TRP A 150 1.93 16.63 3.09
C TRP A 150 3.02 15.77 3.72
N LYS A 151 3.94 16.40 4.44
CA LYS A 151 4.96 15.70 5.23
C LYS A 151 4.60 15.79 6.71
N ALA A 152 4.31 14.64 7.33
CA ALA A 152 4.10 14.53 8.77
C ALA A 152 5.34 13.95 9.44
N TYR A 153 5.60 14.29 10.70
CA TYR A 153 6.77 13.81 11.45
C TYR A 153 6.33 12.85 12.55
N LEU A 154 6.93 11.66 12.59
CA LEU A 154 6.63 10.67 13.61
C LEU A 154 7.35 11.01 14.92
N PRO A 155 6.74 10.72 16.08
CA PRO A 155 7.36 10.95 17.39
C PRO A 155 8.34 9.84 17.82
N PHE A 156 8.66 8.91 16.92
CA PHE A 156 9.51 7.76 17.15
C PHE A 156 10.23 7.35 15.87
N ASN A 157 11.29 6.56 16.01
CA ASN A 157 11.94 5.91 14.88
C ASN A 157 11.08 4.72 14.38
N PRO A 158 10.51 4.79 13.16
CA PRO A 158 9.68 3.72 12.61
C PRO A 158 10.46 2.44 12.27
N ALA A 159 11.79 2.47 12.32
CA ALA A 159 12.65 1.30 12.09
C ALA A 159 12.91 0.46 13.36
N GLU A 160 12.61 1.00 14.55
CA GLU A 160 12.90 0.33 15.83
C GLU A 160 11.78 -0.63 16.25
N ASP A 161 10.51 -0.29 16.01
CA ASP A 161 9.37 -1.11 16.39
C ASP A 161 8.25 -1.07 15.33
N TYR A 162 7.27 -1.96 15.48
CA TYR A 162 6.09 -2.01 14.65
C TYR A 162 5.08 -0.97 15.10
N HIS A 163 4.65 -0.16 14.15
CA HIS A 163 3.60 0.83 14.34
C HIS A 163 2.44 0.57 13.39
N VAL A 164 1.27 1.08 13.74
CA VAL A 164 0.08 0.97 12.89
C VAL A 164 -0.06 2.25 12.08
N TYR A 165 0.00 2.13 10.77
CA TYR A 165 -0.30 3.23 9.85
C TYR A 165 -1.64 2.95 9.19
N ARG A 166 -2.49 3.96 9.12
CA ARG A 166 -3.84 3.81 8.59
C ARG A 166 -4.22 5.01 7.76
N PHE A 167 -4.92 4.77 6.66
CA PHE A 167 -5.70 5.80 6.01
C PHE A 167 -7.17 5.40 5.96
N ASP A 168 -8.03 6.36 6.22
CA ASP A 168 -9.47 6.26 6.03
C ASP A 168 -9.81 7.05 4.77
N TYR A 169 -10.38 6.36 3.78
CA TYR A 169 -10.77 6.90 2.49
C TYR A 169 -12.30 6.96 2.42
N PHE A 170 -12.84 8.16 2.24
CA PHE A 170 -14.26 8.42 2.01
C PHE A 170 -14.44 9.24 0.73
N GLU A 171 -15.70 9.44 0.33
CA GLU A 171 -16.04 10.15 -0.90
C GLU A 171 -15.51 11.60 -0.94
N ASP A 172 -15.44 12.27 0.20
CA ASP A 172 -15.09 13.69 0.32
C ASP A 172 -13.76 13.95 1.04
N ARG A 173 -13.12 12.91 1.59
CA ARG A 173 -11.91 13.05 2.41
C ARG A 173 -11.04 11.81 2.46
N VAL A 174 -9.76 12.04 2.73
CA VAL A 174 -8.79 11.04 3.17
C VAL A 174 -8.16 11.50 4.48
N SER A 175 -8.18 10.64 5.50
CA SER A 175 -7.59 10.91 6.81
C SER A 175 -6.49 9.90 7.11
N PHE A 176 -5.29 10.37 7.37
CA PHE A 176 -4.10 9.56 7.67
C PHE A 176 -3.82 9.52 9.16
N TYR A 177 -3.46 8.36 9.66
CA TYR A 177 -3.22 8.08 11.06
C TYR A 177 -1.94 7.27 11.26
N MET A 178 -1.35 7.45 12.43
CA MET A 178 -0.31 6.58 12.97
C MET A 178 -0.66 6.29 14.43
N ASP A 179 -0.63 5.02 14.84
CA ASP A 179 -0.99 4.55 16.18
C ASP A 179 -2.31 5.19 16.69
N ASP A 180 -3.34 5.22 15.83
CA ASP A 180 -4.64 5.87 16.03
C ASP A 180 -4.62 7.41 16.21
N ILE A 181 -3.46 8.05 16.11
CA ILE A 181 -3.30 9.51 16.13
C ILE A 181 -3.45 10.05 14.71
N LEU A 182 -4.34 11.03 14.51
CA LEU A 182 -4.52 11.71 13.22
C LEU A 182 -3.25 12.50 12.87
N LEU A 183 -2.63 12.17 11.74
CA LEU A 183 -1.50 12.89 11.17
C LEU A 183 -1.98 14.05 10.28
N LYS A 184 -2.97 13.76 9.41
CA LYS A 184 -3.50 14.72 8.45
C LYS A 184 -4.87 14.30 7.95
N GLN A 185 -5.75 15.27 7.75
CA GLN A 185 -6.98 15.11 6.97
C GLN A 185 -6.88 15.99 5.72
N LEU A 186 -7.20 15.42 4.56
CA LEU A 186 -7.33 16.06 3.27
C LEU A 186 -8.80 15.95 2.87
N GLU A 187 -9.51 17.07 2.78
CA GLU A 187 -10.97 17.10 2.64
C GLU A 187 -11.41 18.30 1.82
N GLY A 188 -12.42 18.08 0.97
CA GLY A 188 -13.01 19.11 0.12
C GLY A 188 -12.51 19.06 -1.33
N GLN A 189 -13.07 19.95 -2.15
CA GLN A 189 -12.95 19.91 -3.61
C GLN A 189 -11.56 20.26 -4.14
N ASP A 190 -10.71 20.86 -3.30
CA ASP A 190 -9.33 21.23 -3.66
C ASP A 190 -8.35 20.05 -3.58
N PHE A 191 -8.78 18.92 -3.02
CA PHE A 191 -7.97 17.70 -2.90
C PHE A 191 -8.39 16.66 -3.94
N ALA A 192 -7.41 15.92 -4.46
CA ALA A 192 -7.61 14.86 -5.43
C ALA A 192 -8.03 13.55 -4.76
N ILE A 193 -9.17 13.60 -4.07
CA ILE A 193 -9.78 12.40 -3.50
C ILE A 193 -10.14 11.45 -4.65
N PRO A 194 -9.69 10.18 -4.63
CA PRO A 194 -10.02 9.26 -5.71
C PRO A 194 -11.53 9.03 -5.84
N THR A 195 -11.96 8.72 -7.06
CA THR A 195 -13.38 8.50 -7.42
C THR A 195 -13.66 7.09 -7.92
N GLY A 196 -12.60 6.32 -8.21
CA GLY A 196 -12.68 4.96 -8.74
C GLY A 196 -12.56 3.88 -7.67
N ALA A 197 -12.74 2.64 -8.11
CA ALA A 197 -12.34 1.47 -7.33
C ALA A 197 -10.93 1.04 -7.75
N GLY A 198 -10.15 0.60 -6.78
CA GLY A 198 -8.74 0.26 -6.96
C GLY A 198 -8.36 -0.92 -6.08
N HIS A 199 -7.10 -0.97 -5.71
CA HIS A 199 -6.53 -2.07 -4.93
C HIS A 199 -5.49 -1.56 -3.94
N LEU A 200 -5.12 -2.39 -2.97
CA LEU A 200 -4.08 -2.06 -2.00
C LEU A 200 -2.74 -2.60 -2.46
N VAL A 201 -1.69 -1.86 -2.17
CA VAL A 201 -0.31 -2.25 -2.51
C VAL A 201 0.60 -2.02 -1.31
N LEU A 202 1.49 -2.98 -1.08
CA LEU A 202 2.67 -2.88 -0.23
C LEU A 202 3.89 -2.91 -1.15
N GLN A 203 4.76 -1.92 -1.04
CA GLN A 203 5.94 -1.84 -1.91
C GLN A 203 7.16 -1.38 -1.13
N HIS A 204 8.30 -2.02 -1.37
CA HIS A 204 9.60 -1.58 -0.92
C HIS A 204 10.49 -1.45 -2.14
N TRP A 205 10.92 -0.23 -2.45
CA TRP A 205 11.54 0.05 -3.73
C TRP A 205 12.61 1.13 -3.70
N SER A 206 13.46 1.10 -4.72
CA SER A 206 14.39 2.16 -5.05
C SER A 206 14.57 2.26 -6.56
N ASN A 207 14.80 3.47 -7.04
CA ASN A 207 15.16 3.81 -8.42
C ASN A 207 16.33 4.82 -8.47
N GLY A 208 16.80 5.28 -7.31
CA GLY A 208 17.84 6.29 -7.17
C GLY A 208 17.43 7.72 -7.47
N ASP A 209 16.13 8.03 -7.62
CA ASP A 209 15.68 9.42 -7.77
C ASP A 209 16.13 10.26 -6.56
N PRO A 210 16.96 11.30 -6.76
CA PRO A 210 17.45 12.15 -5.68
C PRO A 210 16.35 12.84 -4.88
N HIS A 211 15.17 13.05 -5.46
CA HIS A 211 14.02 13.69 -4.78
C HIS A 211 13.19 12.68 -3.99
N TRP A 212 13.20 11.40 -4.38
CA TRP A 212 12.46 10.34 -3.72
C TRP A 212 13.37 9.34 -3.02
N SER A 213 13.52 8.12 -3.55
CA SER A 213 14.22 7.02 -2.89
C SER A 213 15.71 7.27 -2.63
N ALA A 214 16.39 8.04 -3.49
CA ALA A 214 17.83 8.35 -3.45
C ALA A 214 18.77 7.16 -3.19
N GLY A 215 18.37 5.97 -3.63
CA GLY A 215 19.20 4.78 -3.56
C GLY A 215 20.06 4.51 -4.81
N PRO A 216 20.49 3.26 -5.02
CA PRO A 216 20.12 2.06 -4.27
C PRO A 216 20.70 2.09 -2.84
N PRO A 217 20.16 1.29 -1.91
CA PRO A 217 20.73 1.19 -0.57
C PRO A 217 22.11 0.52 -0.61
N GLN A 218 23.00 0.86 0.34
CA GLN A 218 24.37 0.30 0.39
C GLN A 218 24.41 -1.16 0.87
N LYS A 219 23.34 -1.64 1.49
CA LYS A 219 23.13 -3.01 1.93
C LYS A 219 21.65 -3.35 1.76
N ASP A 220 21.33 -4.63 1.67
CA ASP A 220 19.94 -5.06 1.54
C ASP A 220 19.08 -4.47 2.65
N ALA A 221 17.96 -3.88 2.25
CA ALA A 221 17.07 -3.13 3.11
C ALA A 221 15.73 -3.88 3.23
N GLU A 222 15.24 -4.02 4.46
CA GLU A 222 14.08 -4.86 4.77
C GLU A 222 12.94 -4.04 5.38
N MET A 223 11.74 -4.16 4.81
CA MET A 223 10.49 -3.70 5.42
C MET A 223 9.72 -4.91 5.94
N LEU A 224 9.28 -4.87 7.20
CA LEU A 224 8.59 -5.99 7.85
C LEU A 224 7.14 -5.64 8.14
N ILE A 225 6.22 -6.52 7.75
CA ILE A 225 4.78 -6.37 7.96
C ILE A 225 4.26 -7.50 8.83
N ARG A 226 3.56 -7.16 9.92
CA ARG A 226 2.83 -8.12 10.76
C ARG A 226 1.48 -8.47 10.14
N TRP A 227 0.73 -7.46 9.71
CA TRP A 227 -0.61 -7.64 9.14
C TRP A 227 -1.05 -6.41 8.33
N VAL A 228 -2.00 -6.63 7.43
CA VAL A 228 -2.84 -5.60 6.81
C VAL A 228 -4.29 -5.90 7.14
N LYS A 229 -5.07 -4.89 7.50
CA LYS A 229 -6.51 -4.94 7.74
C LYS A 229 -7.19 -3.90 6.88
N ALA A 230 -8.17 -4.35 6.11
CA ALA A 230 -8.95 -3.49 5.23
C ALA A 230 -10.43 -3.77 5.47
N TYR A 231 -11.18 -2.71 5.78
CA TYR A 231 -12.65 -2.74 5.87
C TYR A 231 -13.18 -1.68 4.91
N PHE A 232 -13.89 -2.12 3.87
CA PHE A 232 -14.11 -1.27 2.70
C PHE A 232 -15.39 -1.62 1.95
N ASN A 233 -15.87 -0.64 1.18
CA ASN A 233 -16.96 -0.81 0.24
C ASN A 233 -16.44 -1.43 -1.06
N SER A 234 -17.32 -2.18 -1.73
CA SER A 234 -16.97 -2.94 -2.92
C SER A 234 -17.77 -2.43 -4.11
N SER A 235 -17.09 -2.11 -5.22
CA SER A 235 -17.76 -1.76 -6.48
C SER A 235 -18.29 -2.98 -7.24
N ASN A 236 -18.00 -4.20 -6.79
CA ASN A 236 -18.50 -5.42 -7.41
C ASN A 236 -20.03 -5.53 -7.24
N PRO A 237 -20.79 -5.68 -8.35
CA PRO A 237 -22.26 -5.73 -8.30
C PRO A 237 -22.82 -6.83 -7.40
N ASP A 238 -22.21 -8.02 -7.38
CA ASP A 238 -22.65 -9.13 -6.54
C ASP A 238 -22.49 -8.78 -5.07
N ARG A 239 -21.42 -8.05 -4.70
CA ARG A 239 -21.18 -7.60 -3.32
C ARG A 239 -22.15 -6.51 -2.92
N LEU A 240 -22.50 -5.61 -3.84
CA LEU A 240 -23.49 -4.58 -3.61
C LEU A 240 -24.89 -5.17 -3.43
N LEU A 241 -25.31 -6.12 -4.27
CA LEU A 241 -26.58 -6.84 -4.13
C LEU A 241 -26.68 -7.56 -2.78
N ASN A 242 -25.62 -8.30 -2.45
CA ASN A 242 -25.46 -8.98 -1.16
C ASN A 242 -25.59 -8.02 0.04
N TRP A 243 -24.97 -6.84 -0.05
CA TRP A 243 -25.11 -5.79 0.97
C TRP A 243 -26.54 -5.25 1.00
N GLN A 244 -27.16 -4.96 -0.15
CA GLN A 244 -28.50 -4.38 -0.22
C GLN A 244 -29.55 -5.30 0.40
N GLU A 245 -29.50 -6.61 0.09
CA GLU A 245 -30.42 -7.62 0.64
C GLU A 245 -30.33 -7.73 2.17
N ARG A 246 -29.15 -7.55 2.75
CA ARG A 246 -28.91 -7.80 4.18
C ARG A 246 -28.90 -6.53 5.03
N CYS A 247 -28.33 -5.46 4.47
CA CYS A 247 -27.94 -4.22 5.14
C CYS A 247 -28.52 -2.95 4.50
N GLY A 248 -29.29 -3.04 3.40
CA GLY A 248 -29.80 -1.88 2.66
C GLY A 248 -30.71 -0.95 3.47
N GLU A 249 -31.39 -1.47 4.50
CA GLU A 249 -32.05 -0.66 5.52
C GLU A 249 -31.22 -0.62 6.81
N PHE A 250 -30.90 0.59 7.26
CA PHE A 250 -30.15 0.81 8.48
C PHE A 250 -30.95 0.35 9.70
N THR A 251 -30.34 -0.55 10.48
CA THR A 251 -30.76 -0.83 11.85
C THR A 251 -29.51 -1.00 12.71
N PRO A 252 -29.51 -0.59 14.00
CA PRO A 252 -28.35 -0.77 14.87
C PRO A 252 -27.85 -2.22 14.96
N LYS A 253 -28.74 -3.20 14.82
CA LYS A 253 -28.41 -4.63 14.83
C LYS A 253 -27.62 -5.09 13.60
N LYS A 254 -27.66 -4.36 12.49
CA LYS A 254 -26.95 -4.67 11.24
C LYS A 254 -25.60 -3.94 11.12
N LEU A 255 -25.26 -3.08 12.08
CA LEU A 255 -24.00 -2.36 12.10
C LEU A 255 -22.84 -3.32 12.41
N CYS A 256 -21.85 -3.35 11.52
CA CYS A 256 -20.57 -4.01 11.78
C CYS A 256 -19.60 -2.95 12.34
N ILE A 257 -19.31 -3.03 13.63
CA ILE A 257 -18.35 -2.10 14.26
C ILE A 257 -16.94 -2.52 13.83
N ILE A 258 -16.19 -1.60 13.26
CA ILE A 258 -14.77 -1.84 12.97
C ILE A 258 -14.01 -1.62 14.27
N PRO A 259 -13.39 -2.66 14.85
CA PRO A 259 -12.60 -2.49 16.06
C PRO A 259 -11.40 -1.58 15.78
N SER A 260 -11.12 -0.64 16.70
CA SER A 260 -9.87 0.12 16.67
C SER A 260 -8.67 -0.82 16.77
N ALA A 261 -7.55 -0.42 16.19
CA ALA A 261 -6.32 -1.18 16.31
C ALA A 261 -5.73 -0.89 17.71
N ASP A 262 -6.03 -1.71 18.73
CA ASP A 262 -5.39 -1.55 20.05
C ASP A 262 -3.86 -1.64 19.90
N VAL A 263 -3.24 -0.47 19.90
CA VAL A 263 -1.81 -0.26 19.60
C VAL A 263 -0.94 -0.91 20.66
N ASN A 264 -1.34 -0.85 21.93
CA ASN A 264 -0.57 -1.39 23.05
C ASN A 264 -0.49 -2.92 22.97
N ARG A 265 -1.61 -3.59 22.68
CA ARG A 265 -1.58 -5.05 22.54
C ARG A 265 -1.06 -5.54 21.19
N SER A 266 -1.13 -4.71 20.14
CA SER A 266 -0.44 -4.95 18.86
C SER A 266 1.07 -5.07 19.06
N LYS A 267 1.65 -4.20 19.90
CA LYS A 267 3.07 -4.25 20.28
C LYS A 267 3.41 -5.53 21.05
N GLU A 268 2.60 -5.90 22.04
CA GLU A 268 2.82 -7.09 22.89
C GLU A 268 2.66 -8.44 22.18
N THR A 269 1.62 -8.61 21.36
CA THR A 269 1.21 -9.94 20.88
C THR A 269 1.59 -10.22 19.43
N GLY A 270 2.08 -9.23 18.68
CA GLY A 270 2.36 -9.34 17.24
C GLY A 270 1.10 -9.43 16.36
N ARG A 271 -0.05 -9.68 16.97
CA ARG A 271 -1.38 -9.58 16.35
C ARG A 271 -2.01 -8.30 16.87
N GLY A 272 -2.16 -7.28 16.03
CA GLY A 272 -3.03 -6.16 16.38
C GLY A 272 -4.37 -6.73 16.79
N LEU A 273 -4.88 -6.36 17.97
CA LEU A 273 -5.93 -7.09 18.68
C LEU A 273 -7.27 -7.21 17.95
N SER A 274 -7.47 -6.55 16.82
CA SER A 274 -8.69 -6.76 16.07
C SER A 274 -8.70 -8.15 15.44
N TRP A 275 -9.64 -8.97 15.88
CA TRP A 275 -10.07 -10.13 15.13
C TRP A 275 -10.27 -9.73 13.67
N PHE A 276 -9.83 -10.55 12.75
CA PHE A 276 -10.34 -10.46 11.40
C PHE A 276 -11.74 -11.05 11.43
N TYR A 277 -12.74 -10.39 10.84
CA TYR A 277 -14.02 -11.07 10.59
C TYR A 277 -13.73 -12.42 9.90
N THR A 278 -12.82 -12.45 8.93
CA THR A 278 -12.43 -13.70 8.25
C THR A 278 -11.84 -14.80 9.16
N GLU A 279 -11.40 -14.51 10.38
CA GLU A 279 -10.83 -15.48 11.33
C GLU A 279 -11.76 -15.84 12.49
N TYR A 280 -12.81 -15.05 12.75
CA TYR A 280 -13.70 -15.23 13.90
C TYR A 280 -15.17 -15.19 13.46
N GLU A 281 -15.86 -16.32 13.64
CA GLU A 281 -17.30 -16.43 13.37
C GLU A 281 -18.13 -15.74 14.45
N GLY A 282 -19.26 -15.14 14.06
CA GLY A 282 -20.25 -14.58 14.99
C GLY A 282 -19.92 -13.18 15.53
N PHE A 283 -18.84 -12.55 15.06
CA PHE A 283 -18.46 -11.20 15.48
C PHE A 283 -19.17 -10.09 14.70
N ALA A 284 -19.79 -10.42 13.56
CA ALA A 284 -20.74 -9.55 12.86
C ALA A 284 -22.02 -10.33 12.52
N ASN A 285 -23.17 -9.71 12.78
CA ASN A 285 -24.43 -10.19 12.24
C ASN A 285 -24.37 -10.17 10.72
N ASN A 286 -24.81 -11.25 10.06
CA ASN A 286 -24.81 -11.40 8.59
C ASN A 286 -23.43 -11.50 7.92
N GLN A 287 -22.42 -11.92 8.67
CA GLN A 287 -21.09 -12.17 8.14
C GLN A 287 -21.08 -13.29 7.08
N ILE A 288 -20.43 -13.03 5.95
CA ILE A 288 -20.18 -14.03 4.91
C ILE A 288 -18.68 -14.10 4.61
N PHE A 289 -18.17 -15.32 4.40
CA PHE A 289 -16.80 -15.54 3.97
C PHE A 289 -16.77 -15.73 2.47
N PHE A 290 -16.01 -14.89 1.77
CA PHE A 290 -15.68 -15.17 0.39
C PHE A 290 -14.39 -16.02 0.38
N ARG A 291 -14.44 -17.16 -0.30
CA ARG A 291 -13.24 -17.94 -0.62
C ARG A 291 -13.14 -17.98 -2.13
N ASN A 292 -12.05 -17.46 -2.68
CA ASN A 292 -11.81 -17.57 -4.11
C ASN A 292 -11.46 -19.03 -4.41
N LEU A 293 -12.40 -19.80 -4.96
CA LEU A 293 -12.23 -21.23 -5.27
C LEU A 293 -11.66 -21.48 -6.68
N ALA A 294 -11.35 -20.41 -7.43
CA ALA A 294 -10.83 -20.54 -8.79
C ALA A 294 -9.37 -21.05 -8.78
N PRO A 295 -9.03 -22.09 -9.58
CA PRO A 295 -7.64 -22.49 -9.77
C PRO A 295 -6.83 -21.38 -10.42
N ARG A 296 -5.63 -21.14 -9.89
CA ARG A 296 -4.66 -20.23 -10.49
C ARG A 296 -4.39 -20.62 -11.95
N GLN A 297 -4.70 -19.72 -12.88
CA GLN A 297 -3.90 -19.66 -14.10
C GLN A 297 -2.59 -18.93 -13.76
N GLN A 298 -1.49 -19.67 -13.76
CA GLN A 298 -0.15 -19.09 -13.73
C GLN A 298 -0.04 -18.00 -14.81
N GLY A 299 0.33 -16.80 -14.39
CA GLY A 299 0.89 -15.77 -15.26
C GLY A 299 -0.04 -15.22 -16.33
N TRP A 300 -0.87 -14.24 -15.99
CA TRP A 300 -1.39 -13.33 -16.99
C TRP A 300 -0.56 -12.05 -16.97
N ALA A 301 0.46 -12.04 -17.83
CA ALA A 301 1.00 -10.82 -18.38
C ALA A 301 -0.14 -10.08 -19.11
N LYS A 302 -0.87 -9.23 -18.39
CA LYS A 302 -1.88 -8.33 -18.95
C LYS A 302 -1.75 -6.92 -18.37
N TRP A 303 -0.52 -6.41 -18.34
CA TRP A 303 -0.25 -4.96 -18.31
C TRP A 303 0.99 -4.67 -19.18
N GLN A 304 0.94 -5.12 -20.42
CA GLN A 304 1.65 -4.49 -21.53
C GLN A 304 0.59 -4.13 -22.57
N ILE A 305 0.16 -2.89 -22.55
CA ILE A 305 -0.45 -2.04 -23.60
C ILE A 305 -1.12 -0.93 -22.81
N TRP A 306 -0.41 0.19 -22.61
CA TRP A 306 -0.89 1.58 -22.62
C TRP A 306 0.32 2.52 -22.41
N MET A 307 1.40 2.24 -23.14
CA MET A 307 2.62 3.06 -23.17
C MET A 307 3.09 3.39 -24.59
N LEU A 308 2.24 3.21 -25.60
CA LEU A 308 2.47 3.69 -26.96
C LEU A 308 1.11 3.82 -27.67
N VAL A 309 0.50 5.01 -27.67
CA VAL A 309 -0.06 5.71 -28.84
C VAL A 309 -0.41 7.13 -28.38
N LEU A 310 0.50 8.07 -28.62
CA LEU A 310 0.19 9.44 -29.08
C LEU A 310 1.51 10.13 -29.46
N GLY A 311 2.22 9.47 -30.37
CA GLY A 311 3.23 10.10 -31.19
C GLY A 311 2.80 9.91 -32.63
N TRP A 312 2.40 11.01 -33.27
CA TRP A 312 2.19 11.15 -34.72
C TRP A 312 0.98 10.45 -35.32
N VAL A 313 -0.12 11.21 -35.49
CA VAL A 313 -0.76 11.50 -36.79
C VAL A 313 -1.84 12.55 -36.52
N LEU A 314 -1.57 13.79 -36.95
CA LEU A 314 -2.50 14.76 -37.55
C LEU A 314 -1.90 16.18 -37.45
N MET A 315 -0.85 16.40 -38.23
CA MET A 315 -0.72 17.68 -38.90
C MET A 315 -1.31 17.50 -40.30
N ARG A 316 -2.19 18.43 -40.66
CA ARG A 316 -2.80 18.65 -41.98
C ARG A 316 -3.97 17.73 -42.35
N PHE A 317 -5.19 18.23 -42.15
CA PHE A 317 -6.11 18.49 -43.26
C PHE A 317 -6.97 19.74 -42.92
N PHE A 318 -6.69 20.82 -43.66
CA PHE A 318 -7.52 21.96 -44.09
C PHE A 318 -8.40 22.75 -43.11
N ASP A 319 -8.17 24.07 -43.19
CA ASP A 319 -8.92 25.29 -42.81
C ASP A 319 -9.22 25.60 -41.34
#